data_AF-A0A3E2VPI3-F1
#
_entry.id   AF-A0A3E2VPI3-F1
#
_cell.length_a   1.000
_cell.length_b   1.000
_cell.length_c   1.000
_cell.angle_alpha   90.00
_cell.angle_beta   90.00
_cell.angle_gamma   90.00
#
_symmetry.space_group_name_H-M   'P 1'
#
loop_
_entity.id
_entity.type
_entity.pdbx_description
1 polymer ?
#
loop_
_entity_poly.entity_id
_entity_poly.type
_entity_poly.pdbx_seq_one_letter_code
_entity_poly.pdbx_strand_id
1 'polypeptide(L)'
;MFNYLLAAGIGAMSSILANKNVAVYNDGFRPVYTEYFSGRMDRKSLAATSFAVSFGLIVGFGFTNSIAMGIIIIHTFLLMGDIIGTWCSDTPRGTILSGVIGAVWGIMVVAFMSSIANFFSVFPVNFLPYIGNVADIVVATFAVFPSLAVTYQHGIKKGGITAAITLAAYILVKNFGVFNIGEFKLSLNADGMSMLAGSIVMIVFAVRTKQEAIGADLTNIFSDNVNRIKKNWIYFLIMGGLLSVAASQCVLTTDVISGPLQMKNEFAQAALVACVRAIGYIPLVYTTAIVTGVFSPAGSYFSVAAGMLCASFGLPMPATCAVAFVSGAVVITAETFFLGSVGNMLDKFPALRELGDHIRNAMSQILEVALLVGGFTASAAIMNEVGMSYIGSMIVMIVWMMNKCVKKPFLIPMAVGPVVTIAMGFAANLIKILGLALI
;
A
#
# COMPACT_ATOMS: atom_id res chain seq x y z
N MET A 1 17.29 5.89 -16.38
CA MET A 1 17.67 4.50 -16.72
C MET A 1 17.61 3.56 -15.52
N PHE A 2 18.17 3.93 -14.36
CA PHE A 2 18.11 3.12 -13.13
C PHE A 2 16.69 2.69 -12.69
N ASN A 3 15.72 3.62 -12.68
CA ASN A 3 14.33 3.33 -12.29
C ASN A 3 13.66 2.27 -13.19
N TYR A 4 14.00 2.24 -14.48
CA TYR A 4 13.49 1.24 -15.42
C TYR A 4 14.05 -0.15 -15.15
N LEU A 5 15.35 -0.26 -14.84
CA LEU A 5 15.99 -1.54 -14.49
C LEU A 5 15.40 -2.10 -13.19
N LEU A 6 15.19 -1.22 -12.21
CA LEU A 6 14.60 -1.59 -10.93
C LEU A 6 13.16 -2.09 -11.10
N ALA A 7 12.34 -1.35 -11.85
CA ALA A 7 10.97 -1.74 -12.15
C ALA A 7 10.89 -3.03 -12.97
N ALA A 8 11.79 -3.23 -13.93
CA ALA A 8 11.92 -4.47 -14.67
C ALA A 8 12.23 -5.65 -13.72
N GLY A 9 13.16 -5.46 -12.79
CA GLY A 9 13.50 -6.46 -11.78
C GLY A 9 12.31 -6.84 -10.90
N ILE A 10 11.55 -5.85 -10.42
CA ILE A 10 10.37 -6.07 -9.56
C ILE A 10 9.27 -6.80 -10.31
N GLY A 11 8.96 -6.36 -11.54
CA GLY A 11 7.98 -7.01 -12.40
C GLY A 11 8.36 -8.46 -12.71
N ALA A 12 9.62 -8.70 -13.10
CA ALA A 12 10.13 -10.04 -13.37
C ALA A 12 10.04 -10.95 -12.15
N MET A 13 10.54 -10.51 -11.00
CA MET A 13 10.58 -11.30 -9.77
C MET A 13 9.18 -11.61 -9.24
N SER A 14 8.26 -10.64 -9.30
CA SER A 14 6.86 -10.87 -8.93
C SER A 14 6.21 -11.93 -9.82
N SER A 15 6.40 -11.85 -11.13
CA SER A 15 5.87 -12.85 -12.08
C SER A 15 6.50 -14.22 -11.95
N ILE A 16 7.79 -14.31 -11.58
CA ILE A 16 8.49 -15.58 -11.32
C ILE A 16 7.96 -16.23 -10.04
N LEU A 17 7.79 -15.45 -8.97
CA LEU A 17 7.26 -15.92 -7.69
C LEU A 17 5.83 -16.46 -7.82
N ALA A 18 4.98 -15.74 -8.57
CA ALA A 18 3.64 -16.19 -8.89
C ALA A 18 3.63 -17.43 -9.79
N ASN A 19 4.49 -17.47 -10.83
CA ASN A 19 4.59 -18.64 -11.71
C ASN A 19 5.02 -19.90 -10.95
N LYS A 20 5.97 -19.77 -10.01
CA LYS A 20 6.42 -20.87 -9.15
C LYS A 20 5.41 -21.29 -8.09
N ASN A 21 4.27 -20.60 -7.99
CA ASN A 21 3.23 -20.87 -7.01
C ASN A 21 3.76 -20.77 -5.56
N VAL A 22 4.65 -19.81 -5.31
CA VAL A 22 5.30 -19.61 -3.99
C VAL A 22 4.81 -18.32 -3.34
N ALA A 23 4.56 -17.29 -4.14
CA ALA A 23 4.02 -16.04 -3.61
C ALA A 23 3.06 -15.39 -4.60
N VAL A 24 1.97 -14.84 -4.07
CA VAL A 24 1.07 -13.94 -4.79
C VAL A 24 0.67 -12.78 -3.91
N TYR A 25 0.50 -11.63 -4.53
CA TYR A 25 0.23 -10.40 -3.82
C TYR A 25 -1.24 -10.25 -3.44
N ASN A 26 -2.16 -10.65 -4.31
CA ASN A 26 -3.57 -10.52 -4.05
C ASN A 26 -4.01 -11.44 -2.88
N ASP A 27 -4.41 -10.82 -1.77
CA ASP A 27 -4.85 -11.52 -0.57
C ASP A 27 -6.05 -12.44 -0.83
N GLY A 28 -7.00 -12.03 -1.68
CA GLY A 28 -8.16 -12.83 -2.07
C GLY A 28 -7.81 -13.99 -3.01
N PHE A 29 -6.61 -13.95 -3.61
CA PHE A 29 -6.14 -14.98 -4.51
C PHE A 29 -5.36 -16.08 -3.80
N ARG A 30 -4.68 -15.79 -2.67
CA ARG A 30 -3.91 -16.79 -1.90
C ARG A 30 -4.73 -18.04 -1.54
N PRO A 31 -5.97 -17.93 -1.02
CA PRO A 31 -6.78 -19.11 -0.70
C PRO A 31 -7.10 -20.00 -1.90
N VAL A 32 -7.16 -19.43 -3.10
CA VAL A 32 -7.51 -20.17 -4.33
C VAL A 32 -6.40 -21.18 -4.71
N TYR A 33 -5.17 -21.00 -4.23
CA TYR A 33 -4.08 -21.93 -4.49
C TYR A 33 -4.25 -23.29 -3.81
N THR A 34 -5.06 -23.41 -2.75
CA THR A 34 -5.33 -24.71 -2.13
C THR A 34 -6.09 -25.64 -3.08
N GLU A 35 -7.01 -25.07 -3.89
CA GLU A 35 -7.72 -25.79 -4.95
C GLU A 35 -6.77 -26.23 -6.08
N TYR A 36 -5.79 -25.39 -6.40
CA TYR A 36 -4.76 -25.73 -7.38
C TYR A 36 -3.85 -26.87 -6.89
N PHE A 37 -3.36 -26.78 -5.65
CA PHE A 37 -2.47 -27.81 -5.08
C PHE A 37 -3.18 -29.13 -4.79
N SER A 38 -4.49 -29.11 -4.53
CA SER A 38 -5.30 -30.32 -4.39
C SER A 38 -5.71 -30.93 -5.74
N GLY A 39 -5.32 -30.33 -6.88
CA GLY A 39 -5.64 -30.82 -8.23
C GLY A 39 -7.09 -30.61 -8.65
N ARG A 40 -7.89 -29.88 -7.86
CA ARG A 40 -9.31 -29.58 -8.17
C ARG A 40 -9.47 -28.43 -9.17
N MET A 41 -8.39 -27.69 -9.43
CA MET A 41 -8.37 -26.58 -10.37
C MET A 41 -7.14 -26.69 -11.28
N ASP A 42 -7.34 -26.45 -12.58
CA ASP A 42 -6.25 -26.43 -13.55
C ASP A 42 -5.60 -25.04 -13.65
N ARG A 43 -4.45 -24.97 -14.32
CA ARG A 43 -3.68 -23.73 -14.46
C ARG A 43 -4.44 -22.62 -15.19
N LYS A 44 -5.27 -22.96 -16.17
CA LYS A 44 -6.04 -21.95 -16.92
C LYS A 44 -7.12 -21.33 -16.04
N SER A 45 -7.82 -22.15 -15.25
CA SER A 45 -8.78 -21.65 -14.27
C SER A 45 -8.10 -20.78 -13.22
N LEU A 46 -6.92 -21.19 -12.71
CA LEU A 46 -6.12 -20.37 -11.79
C LEU A 46 -5.79 -19.00 -12.38
N ALA A 47 -5.36 -18.94 -13.64
CA ALA A 47 -5.05 -17.69 -14.34
C ALA A 47 -6.29 -16.81 -14.55
N ALA A 48 -7.42 -17.41 -14.93
CA ALA A 48 -8.68 -16.69 -15.10
C ALA A 48 -9.16 -16.08 -13.77
N THR A 49 -9.04 -16.82 -12.66
CA THR A 49 -9.36 -16.32 -11.33
C THR A 49 -8.41 -15.18 -10.94
N SER A 50 -7.10 -15.33 -11.17
CA SER A 50 -6.10 -14.29 -10.91
C SER A 50 -6.47 -12.96 -11.59
N PHE A 51 -6.82 -13.03 -12.88
CA PHE A 51 -7.26 -11.88 -13.66
C PHE A 51 -8.52 -11.26 -13.06
N ALA A 52 -9.55 -12.08 -12.78
CA ALA A 52 -10.83 -11.60 -12.26
C ALA A 52 -10.71 -10.86 -10.93
N VAL A 53 -9.87 -11.34 -10.01
CA VAL A 53 -9.72 -10.72 -8.68
C VAL A 53 -8.72 -9.56 -8.66
N SER A 54 -7.80 -9.47 -9.63
CA SER A 54 -6.69 -8.50 -9.61
C SER A 54 -6.88 -7.34 -10.57
N PHE A 55 -7.52 -7.53 -11.72
CA PHE A 55 -7.63 -6.50 -12.76
C PHE A 55 -8.34 -5.23 -12.26
N GLY A 56 -9.47 -5.39 -11.56
CA GLY A 56 -10.21 -4.26 -10.98
C GLY A 56 -9.40 -3.47 -9.96
N LEU A 57 -8.54 -4.14 -9.19
CA LEU A 57 -7.64 -3.49 -8.23
C LEU A 57 -6.49 -2.76 -8.93
N ILE A 58 -5.93 -3.31 -10.01
CA ILE A 58 -4.88 -2.67 -10.80
C ILE A 58 -5.38 -1.36 -11.39
N VAL A 59 -6.52 -1.40 -12.09
CA VAL A 59 -7.08 -0.22 -12.76
C VAL A 59 -7.67 0.75 -11.74
N GLY A 60 -8.54 0.26 -10.86
CA GLY A 60 -9.31 1.10 -9.94
C GLY A 60 -8.46 1.69 -8.80
N PHE A 61 -7.57 0.90 -8.20
CA PHE A 61 -6.78 1.33 -7.05
C PHE A 61 -5.32 1.63 -7.41
N GLY A 62 -4.66 0.75 -8.16
CA GLY A 62 -3.24 0.87 -8.50
C GLY A 62 -2.94 2.11 -9.33
N PHE A 63 -3.40 2.14 -10.58
CA PHE A 63 -3.12 3.25 -11.50
C PHE A 63 -3.75 4.55 -11.04
N THR A 64 -5.02 4.54 -10.65
CA THR A 64 -5.72 5.76 -10.21
C THR A 64 -4.97 6.45 -9.09
N ASN A 65 -4.61 5.76 -8.00
CA ASN A 65 -3.90 6.40 -6.90
C ASN A 65 -2.45 6.71 -7.24
N SER A 66 -1.82 5.94 -8.15
CA SER A 66 -0.46 6.26 -8.62
C SER A 66 -0.41 7.60 -9.34
N ILE A 67 -1.38 7.82 -10.23
CA ILE A 67 -1.58 9.10 -10.92
C ILE A 67 -1.93 10.16 -9.88
N ALA A 68 -2.77 9.81 -8.90
CA ALA A 68 -3.22 10.75 -7.90
C ALA A 68 -2.05 11.34 -7.07
N MET A 69 -1.08 10.50 -6.74
CA MET A 69 0.00 10.84 -5.82
C MET A 69 1.30 11.21 -6.53
N GLY A 70 1.37 11.02 -7.84
CA GLY A 70 2.60 11.20 -8.61
C GLY A 70 3.69 10.15 -8.32
N ILE A 71 3.36 9.06 -7.62
CA ILE A 71 4.27 7.96 -7.28
C ILE A 71 3.59 6.62 -7.53
N ILE A 72 4.32 5.63 -8.08
CA ILE A 72 3.72 4.35 -8.43
C ILE A 72 3.35 3.55 -7.17
N ILE A 73 2.11 3.10 -7.08
CA ILE A 73 1.69 2.18 -6.03
C ILE A 73 2.09 0.75 -6.41
N ILE A 74 2.67 0.02 -5.45
CA ILE A 74 3.17 -1.36 -5.56
C ILE A 74 2.17 -2.34 -6.19
N HIS A 75 0.87 -2.11 -5.99
CA HIS A 75 -0.24 -2.87 -6.54
C HIS A 75 -0.18 -2.97 -8.07
N THR A 76 0.31 -1.94 -8.77
CA THR A 76 0.45 -1.94 -10.24
C THR A 76 1.47 -2.96 -10.75
N PHE A 77 2.52 -3.24 -9.97
CA PHE A 77 3.52 -4.25 -10.30
C PHE A 77 3.06 -5.64 -9.86
N LEU A 78 2.71 -5.79 -8.58
CA LEU A 78 2.59 -7.11 -7.98
C LEU A 78 1.30 -7.83 -8.36
N LEU A 79 0.18 -7.12 -8.48
CA LEU A 79 -1.08 -7.73 -8.94
C LEU A 79 -0.97 -8.16 -10.40
N MET A 80 -0.28 -7.38 -11.24
CA MET A 80 -0.03 -7.82 -12.62
C MET A 80 0.96 -8.98 -12.65
N GLY A 81 1.93 -9.00 -11.71
CA GLY A 81 2.81 -10.12 -11.47
C GLY A 81 2.05 -11.43 -11.24
N ASP A 82 1.00 -11.40 -10.42
CA ASP A 82 0.11 -12.55 -10.17
C ASP A 82 -0.55 -13.05 -11.46
N ILE A 83 -1.09 -12.13 -12.27
CA ILE A 83 -1.76 -12.45 -13.55
C ILE A 83 -0.76 -13.05 -14.54
N ILE A 84 0.38 -12.38 -14.77
CA ILE A 84 1.40 -12.83 -15.73
C ILE A 84 1.98 -14.18 -15.30
N GLY A 85 2.28 -14.34 -14.01
CA GLY A 85 2.87 -15.55 -13.47
C GLY A 85 1.97 -16.77 -13.65
N THR A 86 0.69 -16.62 -13.33
CA THR A 86 -0.30 -17.70 -13.45
C THR A 86 -0.70 -17.99 -14.89
N TRP A 87 -0.68 -17.00 -15.78
CA TRP A 87 -0.96 -17.21 -17.19
C TRP A 87 0.12 -18.02 -17.91
N CYS A 88 1.38 -17.90 -17.45
CA CYS A 88 2.48 -18.71 -17.95
C CYS A 88 2.41 -20.15 -17.42
N SER A 89 2.86 -21.11 -18.24
CA SER A 89 2.88 -22.53 -17.88
C SER A 89 3.84 -22.84 -16.72
N ASP A 90 3.57 -23.93 -15.99
CA ASP A 90 4.43 -24.44 -14.92
C ASP A 90 5.61 -25.27 -15.46
N THR A 91 6.36 -24.66 -16.37
CA THR A 91 7.58 -25.23 -16.93
C THR A 91 8.73 -24.26 -16.74
N PRO A 92 10.00 -24.71 -16.74
CA PRO A 92 11.15 -23.80 -16.67
C PRO A 92 11.11 -22.72 -17.77
N ARG A 93 10.63 -23.07 -18.96
CA ARG A 93 10.41 -22.11 -20.06
C ARG A 93 9.30 -21.11 -19.74
N GLY A 94 8.20 -21.57 -19.13
CA GLY A 94 7.12 -20.71 -18.66
C GLY A 94 7.55 -19.74 -17.56
N THR A 95 8.43 -20.15 -16.64
CA THR A 95 9.01 -19.26 -15.63
C THR A 95 9.90 -18.18 -16.24
N ILE A 96 10.71 -18.52 -17.25
CA ILE A 96 11.51 -17.53 -17.97
C ILE A 96 10.60 -16.55 -18.71
N LEU A 97 9.57 -17.06 -19.39
CA LEU A 97 8.60 -16.24 -20.10
C LEU A 97 7.84 -15.30 -19.15
N SER A 98 7.44 -15.77 -17.98
CA SER A 98 6.77 -14.93 -16.98
C SER A 98 7.70 -13.83 -16.48
N GLY A 99 8.98 -14.14 -16.25
CA GLY A 99 10.00 -13.15 -15.89
C GLY A 99 10.20 -12.08 -16.97
N VAL A 100 10.27 -12.48 -18.25
CA VAL A 100 10.44 -11.53 -19.37
C VAL A 100 9.21 -10.64 -19.53
N ILE A 101 8.00 -11.21 -19.54
CA ILE A 101 6.75 -10.43 -19.66
C ILE A 101 6.58 -9.51 -18.44
N GLY A 102 6.90 -10.00 -17.24
CA GLY A 102 6.92 -9.21 -16.00
C GLY A 102 7.91 -8.05 -16.07
N ALA A 103 9.12 -8.26 -16.61
CA ALA A 103 10.11 -7.21 -16.81
C ALA A 103 9.61 -6.12 -17.76
N VAL A 104 9.04 -6.53 -18.90
CA VAL A 104 8.46 -5.60 -19.88
C VAL A 104 7.32 -4.80 -19.26
N TRP A 105 6.44 -5.44 -18.48
CA TRP A 105 5.39 -4.73 -17.73
C TRP A 105 5.97 -3.69 -16.78
N GLY A 106 7.01 -4.06 -16.01
CA GLY A 106 7.67 -3.13 -15.10
C GLY A 106 8.21 -1.87 -15.80
N ILE A 107 8.86 -2.05 -16.95
CA ILE A 107 9.34 -0.95 -17.80
C ILE A 107 8.16 -0.10 -18.31
N MET A 108 7.10 -0.74 -18.79
CA MET A 108 5.92 -0.06 -19.31
C MET A 108 5.23 0.79 -18.25
N VAL A 109 5.13 0.33 -16.99
CA VAL A 109 4.51 1.11 -15.91
C VAL A 109 5.29 2.40 -15.63
N VAL A 110 6.63 2.33 -15.56
CA VAL A 110 7.47 3.52 -15.35
C VAL A 110 7.41 4.47 -16.56
N ALA A 111 7.44 3.92 -17.78
CA ALA A 111 7.31 4.71 -19.01
C ALA A 111 5.95 5.42 -19.07
N PHE A 112 4.88 4.70 -18.72
CA PHE A 112 3.51 5.23 -18.67
C PHE A 112 3.39 6.37 -17.67
N MET A 113 3.87 6.18 -16.44
CA MET A 113 3.83 7.23 -15.41
C MET A 113 4.64 8.46 -15.80
N SER A 114 5.82 8.26 -16.40
CA SER A 114 6.65 9.38 -16.89
C SER A 114 5.95 10.14 -18.03
N SER A 115 5.21 9.42 -18.88
CA SER A 115 4.48 10.01 -20.00
C SER A 115 3.20 10.73 -19.57
N ILE A 116 2.57 10.30 -18.48
CA ILE A 116 1.33 10.87 -17.95
C ILE A 116 1.48 12.35 -17.58
N ALA A 117 2.59 12.73 -16.94
CA ALA A 117 2.83 14.12 -16.56
C ALA A 117 2.93 15.02 -17.80
N ASN A 118 3.65 14.56 -18.83
CA ASN A 118 3.75 15.26 -20.11
C ASN A 118 2.40 15.32 -20.83
N PHE A 119 1.64 14.22 -20.84
CA PHE A 119 0.32 14.19 -21.44
C PHE A 119 -0.62 15.21 -20.82
N PHE A 120 -0.67 15.31 -19.49
CA PHE A 120 -1.53 16.26 -18.79
C PHE A 120 -1.05 17.72 -18.89
N SER A 121 0.26 17.96 -19.10
CA SER A 121 0.79 19.31 -19.27
C SER A 121 0.33 20.02 -20.55
N VAL A 122 -0.15 19.28 -21.55
CA VAL A 122 -0.67 19.84 -22.83
C VAL A 122 -2.09 20.38 -22.69
N PHE A 123 -2.81 20.01 -21.63
CA PHE A 123 -4.21 20.37 -21.46
C PHE A 123 -4.40 21.84 -21.01
N PRO A 124 -5.45 22.54 -21.50
CA PRO A 124 -5.78 23.92 -21.11
C PRO A 124 -6.02 24.17 -19.60
N VAL A 125 -6.37 23.13 -18.86
CA VAL A 125 -6.47 23.10 -17.40
C VAL A 125 -5.51 22.02 -16.92
N ASN A 126 -4.40 22.44 -16.32
CA ASN A 126 -3.49 21.52 -15.64
C ASN A 126 -4.05 21.18 -14.26
N PHE A 127 -4.68 20.01 -14.16
CA PHE A 127 -5.30 19.58 -12.91
C PHE A 127 -4.37 18.77 -11.99
N LEU A 128 -3.14 18.45 -12.42
CA LEU A 128 -2.17 17.72 -11.59
C LEU A 128 -1.92 18.34 -10.21
N PRO A 129 -1.78 19.68 -10.06
CA PRO A 129 -1.59 20.29 -8.75
C PRO A 129 -2.79 20.05 -7.82
N TYR A 130 -4.00 20.07 -8.37
CA TYR A 130 -5.22 19.87 -7.59
C TYR A 130 -5.42 18.43 -7.15
N ILE A 131 -4.96 17.47 -7.94
CA ILE A 131 -4.94 16.06 -7.55
C ILE A 131 -4.06 15.85 -6.29
N GLY A 132 -2.94 16.58 -6.17
CA GLY A 132 -2.07 16.54 -4.99
C GLY A 132 -2.79 16.88 -3.68
N ASN A 133 -3.81 17.73 -3.72
CA ASN A 133 -4.61 18.07 -2.54
C ASN A 133 -5.33 16.87 -1.92
N VAL A 134 -5.65 15.86 -2.74
CA VAL A 134 -6.23 14.59 -2.24
C VAL A 134 -5.26 13.91 -1.28
N ALA A 135 -3.97 13.92 -1.62
CA ALA A 135 -2.92 13.31 -0.81
C ALA A 135 -2.65 14.08 0.49
N ASP A 136 -2.77 15.40 0.48
CA ASP A 136 -2.53 16.23 1.67
C ASP A 136 -3.52 15.94 2.80
N ILE A 137 -4.80 15.82 2.47
CA ILE A 137 -5.84 15.45 3.43
C ILE A 137 -5.61 14.04 4.00
N VAL A 138 -5.16 13.11 3.15
CA VAL A 138 -4.81 11.75 3.60
C VAL A 138 -3.69 11.78 4.62
N VAL A 139 -2.57 12.46 4.33
CA VAL A 139 -1.43 12.55 5.27
C VAL A 139 -1.84 13.18 6.59
N ALA A 140 -2.55 14.32 6.54
CA ALA A 140 -2.90 15.08 7.74
C ALA A 140 -3.90 14.35 8.65
N THR A 141 -4.84 13.60 8.09
CA THR A 141 -5.88 12.90 8.87
C THR A 141 -5.49 11.50 9.29
N PHE A 142 -4.48 10.90 8.63
CA PHE A 142 -4.10 9.51 8.90
C PHE A 142 -3.60 9.30 10.32
N ALA A 143 -2.97 10.30 10.95
CA ALA A 143 -2.45 10.21 12.32
C ALA A 143 -3.49 9.73 13.36
N VAL A 144 -4.80 9.85 13.05
CA VAL A 144 -5.92 9.42 13.91
C VAL A 144 -6.16 7.89 13.88
N PHE A 145 -5.58 7.14 12.95
CA PHE A 145 -5.86 5.69 12.85
C PHE A 145 -5.61 4.88 14.13
N PRO A 146 -4.59 5.17 14.97
CA PRO A 146 -4.39 4.41 16.20
C PRO A 146 -5.57 4.56 17.16
N SER A 147 -6.23 5.72 17.20
CA SER A 147 -7.39 5.90 18.07
C SER A 147 -8.60 5.11 17.60
N LEU A 148 -8.79 4.98 16.29
CA LEU A 148 -9.86 4.16 15.73
C LEU A 148 -9.59 2.66 15.95
N ALA A 149 -8.34 2.22 15.78
CA ALA A 149 -7.94 0.84 16.08
C ALA A 149 -8.16 0.50 17.57
N VAL A 150 -7.76 1.39 18.50
CA VAL A 150 -8.04 1.24 19.94
C VAL A 150 -9.54 1.28 20.23
N THR A 151 -10.32 2.08 19.49
CA THR A 151 -11.78 2.11 19.64
C THR A 151 -12.40 0.77 19.28
N TYR A 152 -11.95 0.15 18.18
CA TYR A 152 -12.44 -1.17 17.79
C TYR A 152 -12.07 -2.25 18.80
N GLN A 153 -10.84 -2.21 19.33
CA GLN A 153 -10.36 -3.26 20.23
C GLN A 153 -10.81 -3.08 21.70
N HIS A 154 -10.96 -1.83 22.17
CA HIS A 154 -11.15 -1.54 23.59
C HIS A 154 -12.26 -0.52 23.90
N GLY A 155 -13.04 -0.15 22.88
CA GLY A 155 -14.18 0.75 23.00
C GLY A 155 -13.81 2.23 23.04
N ILE A 156 -14.86 3.06 23.01
CA ILE A 156 -14.77 4.51 22.78
C ILE A 156 -13.96 5.27 23.84
N LYS A 157 -13.95 4.81 25.10
CA LYS A 157 -13.24 5.51 26.19
C LYS A 157 -11.73 5.53 25.97
N LYS A 158 -11.12 4.37 25.72
CA LYS A 158 -9.67 4.25 25.45
C LYS A 158 -9.32 4.82 24.07
N GLY A 159 -10.22 4.69 23.10
CA GLY A 159 -10.12 5.35 21.81
C GLY A 159 -10.01 6.87 21.93
N GLY A 160 -10.91 7.48 22.71
CA GLY A 160 -10.92 8.92 22.99
C GLY A 160 -9.65 9.40 23.68
N ILE A 161 -9.12 8.64 24.65
CA ILE A 161 -7.81 8.95 25.27
C ILE A 161 -6.70 8.95 24.22
N THR A 162 -6.69 7.93 23.34
CA THR A 162 -5.68 7.82 22.29
C THR A 162 -5.79 8.99 21.30
N ALA A 163 -7.00 9.40 20.93
CA ALA A 163 -7.24 10.57 20.08
C ALA A 163 -6.75 11.87 20.74
N ALA A 164 -7.05 12.07 22.02
CA ALA A 164 -6.59 13.23 22.77
C ALA A 164 -5.05 13.30 22.85
N ILE A 165 -4.38 12.17 23.10
CA ILE A 165 -2.90 12.10 23.11
C ILE A 165 -2.34 12.39 21.72
N THR A 166 -2.93 11.83 20.68
CA THR A 166 -2.51 12.05 19.27
C THR A 166 -2.61 13.53 18.91
N LEU A 167 -3.75 14.18 19.20
CA LEU A 167 -3.96 15.60 18.94
C LEU A 167 -3.06 16.49 19.80
N ALA A 168 -2.87 16.15 21.08
CA ALA A 168 -1.95 16.87 21.95
C ALA A 168 -0.51 16.81 21.43
N ALA A 169 -0.05 15.63 21.01
CA ALA A 169 1.25 15.45 20.39
C ALA A 169 1.39 16.28 19.11
N TYR A 170 0.35 16.32 18.26
CA TYR A 170 0.33 17.17 17.06
C TYR A 170 0.51 18.65 17.41
N ILE A 171 -0.30 19.17 18.34
CA ILE A 171 -0.26 20.58 18.75
C ILE A 171 1.10 20.94 19.38
N LEU A 172 1.61 20.08 20.26
CA LEU A 172 2.90 20.29 20.93
C LEU A 172 4.05 20.32 19.93
N VAL A 173 4.10 19.39 18.99
CA VAL A 173 5.18 19.33 17.98
C VAL A 173 5.05 20.46 16.97
N LYS A 174 3.84 20.87 16.61
CA LYS A 174 3.65 22.02 15.70
C LYS A 174 4.12 23.33 16.33
N ASN A 175 3.93 23.51 17.64
CA ASN A 175 4.28 24.73 18.35
C ASN A 175 5.73 24.73 18.88
N PHE A 176 6.27 23.58 19.28
CA PHE A 176 7.56 23.45 19.97
C PHE A 176 8.56 22.50 19.30
N GLY A 177 8.20 21.88 18.17
CA GLY A 177 9.01 20.84 17.51
C GLY A 177 10.19 21.35 16.69
N VAL A 178 10.49 22.65 16.75
CA VAL A 178 11.68 23.22 16.10
C VAL A 178 12.77 23.40 17.16
N PHE A 179 13.74 22.49 17.16
CA PHE A 179 14.89 22.57 18.04
C PHE A 179 16.09 23.12 17.27
N ASN A 180 16.62 24.24 17.73
CA ASN A 180 17.89 24.77 17.23
C ASN A 180 19.01 24.26 18.16
N ILE A 181 19.77 23.26 17.70
CA ILE A 181 20.96 22.76 18.40
C ILE A 181 22.18 23.32 17.65
N GLY A 182 22.69 24.47 18.10
CA GLY A 182 23.78 25.18 17.41
C GLY A 182 23.39 25.61 15.99
N GLU A 183 24.19 25.24 14.98
CA GLU A 183 23.85 25.47 13.56
C GLU A 183 22.85 24.46 12.98
N PHE A 184 22.49 23.40 13.71
CA PHE A 184 21.54 22.38 13.25
C PHE A 184 20.10 22.72 13.67
N LYS A 185 19.27 23.00 12.68
CA LYS A 185 17.81 23.15 12.85
C LYS A 185 17.14 21.77 12.68
N LEU A 186 16.79 21.14 13.80
CA LEU A 186 15.99 19.91 13.81
C LEU A 186 14.50 20.29 13.87
N SER A 187 13.80 20.16 12.74
CA SER A 187 12.35 20.33 12.67
C SER A 187 11.68 18.97 12.74
N LEU A 188 11.00 18.68 13.85
CA LEU A 188 10.12 17.53 13.94
C LEU A 188 8.86 17.79 13.13
N ASN A 189 8.41 16.79 12.37
CA ASN A 189 7.13 16.86 11.70
C ASN A 189 6.01 16.45 12.68
N ALA A 190 4.99 17.30 12.79
CA ALA A 190 3.87 17.11 13.68
C ALA A 190 2.97 15.91 13.30
N ASP A 191 2.75 15.65 12.02
CA ASP A 191 1.98 14.50 11.52
C ASP A 191 2.66 13.18 11.93
N GLY A 192 3.97 13.05 11.65
CA GLY A 192 4.74 11.86 12.01
C GLY A 192 4.80 11.60 13.51
N MET A 193 5.05 12.63 14.32
CA MET A 193 5.18 12.49 15.77
C MET A 193 3.83 12.22 16.46
N SER A 194 2.75 12.82 15.97
CA SER A 194 1.40 12.53 16.47
C SER A 194 1.00 11.09 16.20
N MET A 195 1.28 10.59 15.00
CA MET A 195 1.04 9.20 14.63
C MET A 195 1.90 8.23 15.45
N LEU A 196 3.16 8.56 15.73
CA LEU A 196 4.04 7.78 16.59
C LEU A 196 3.46 7.66 18.00
N ALA A 197 3.05 8.78 18.60
CA ALA A 197 2.46 8.81 19.93
C ALA A 197 1.18 7.96 19.99
N GLY A 198 0.27 8.11 19.03
CA GLY A 198 -0.94 7.31 18.94
C GLY A 198 -0.65 5.80 18.79
N SER A 199 0.33 5.45 17.94
CA SER A 199 0.71 4.06 17.69
C SER A 199 1.33 3.38 18.92
N ILE A 200 2.15 4.11 19.69
CA ILE A 200 2.69 3.61 20.96
C ILE A 200 1.56 3.31 21.94
N VAL A 201 0.62 4.25 22.13
CA VAL A 201 -0.54 4.06 23.03
C VAL A 201 -1.37 2.85 22.60
N MET A 202 -1.60 2.69 21.29
CA MET A 202 -2.30 1.55 20.73
C MET A 202 -1.62 0.22 21.07
N ILE A 203 -0.30 0.11 20.84
CA ILE A 203 0.46 -1.10 21.17
C ILE A 203 0.44 -1.37 22.68
N VAL A 204 0.59 -0.34 23.52
CA VAL A 204 0.54 -0.48 24.98
C VAL A 204 -0.80 -1.01 25.46
N PHE A 205 -1.92 -0.53 24.91
CA PHE A 205 -3.24 -1.05 25.28
C PHE A 205 -3.46 -2.49 24.81
N ALA A 206 -2.99 -2.83 23.62
CA ALA A 206 -3.10 -4.19 23.10
C ALA A 206 -2.31 -5.20 23.94
N VAL A 207 -1.05 -4.90 24.29
CA VAL A 207 -0.20 -5.78 25.10
C VAL A 207 -0.74 -5.97 26.53
N ARG A 208 -1.44 -4.97 27.08
CA ARG A 208 -2.05 -5.06 28.42
C ARG A 208 -3.32 -5.91 28.46
N THR A 209 -3.82 -6.35 27.30
CA THR A 209 -5.04 -7.15 27.22
C THR A 209 -4.71 -8.62 27.37
N LYS A 210 -5.09 -9.19 28.51
CA LYS A 210 -5.01 -10.63 28.75
C LYS A 210 -6.24 -11.30 28.12
N GLN A 211 -6.06 -11.98 27.00
CA GLN A 211 -7.03 -12.94 26.47
C GLN A 211 -6.45 -14.35 26.64
N GLU A 212 -7.29 -15.30 27.06
CA GLU A 212 -6.92 -16.70 27.15
C GLU A 212 -6.73 -17.28 25.74
N ALA A 213 -5.63 -18.00 25.54
CA ALA A 213 -5.30 -18.62 24.26
C ALA A 213 -6.16 -19.86 24.03
N ILE A 214 -6.97 -19.87 22.97
CA ILE A 214 -7.57 -21.11 22.46
C ILE A 214 -6.56 -21.71 21.50
N GLY A 215 -5.72 -22.61 22.02
CA GLY A 215 -4.64 -23.25 21.27
C GLY A 215 -5.17 -24.12 20.12
N ALA A 216 -5.15 -23.60 18.90
CA ALA A 216 -5.11 -24.41 17.69
C ALA A 216 -3.65 -24.45 17.23
N ASP A 217 -3.02 -25.62 17.27
CA ASP A 217 -1.64 -25.81 16.83
C ASP A 217 -1.56 -25.88 15.30
N LEU A 218 -1.88 -24.77 14.63
CA LEU A 218 -2.00 -24.68 13.17
C LEU A 218 -0.66 -24.94 12.48
N THR A 219 0.47 -24.62 13.12
CA THR A 219 1.79 -24.76 12.47
C THR A 219 2.26 -26.20 12.38
N ASN A 220 1.88 -27.06 13.33
CA ASN A 220 2.16 -28.49 13.25
C ASN A 220 1.34 -29.17 12.14
N ILE A 221 0.10 -28.71 11.91
CA ILE A 221 -0.78 -29.23 10.86
C ILE A 221 -0.31 -28.78 9.46
N PHE A 222 0.24 -27.57 9.33
CA PHE A 222 0.63 -26.98 8.04
C PHE A 222 2.14 -26.76 7.87
N SER A 223 2.96 -27.60 8.49
CA SER A 223 4.43 -27.49 8.44
C SER A 223 4.99 -27.59 7.01
N ASP A 224 4.37 -28.42 6.15
CA ASP A 224 4.75 -28.57 4.74
C ASP A 224 4.59 -27.28 3.93
N ASN A 225 3.50 -26.54 4.18
CA ASN A 225 3.24 -25.25 3.55
C ASN A 225 4.30 -24.22 3.94
N VAL A 226 4.68 -24.18 5.22
CA VAL A 226 5.75 -23.31 5.72
C VAL A 226 7.10 -23.67 5.11
N ASN A 227 7.42 -24.97 5.03
CA ASN A 227 8.67 -25.46 4.45
C ASN A 227 8.79 -25.15 2.96
N ARG A 228 7.67 -25.21 2.22
CA ARG A 228 7.61 -24.82 0.81
C ARG A 228 8.01 -23.35 0.60
N ILE A 229 7.52 -22.44 1.44
CA ILE A 229 7.87 -21.02 1.39
C ILE A 229 9.36 -20.84 1.72
N LYS A 230 9.83 -21.46 2.81
CA LYS A 230 11.24 -21.40 3.25
C LYS A 230 12.21 -21.90 2.19
N LYS A 231 11.88 -22.95 1.45
CA LYS A 231 12.75 -23.50 0.39
C LYS A 231 13.04 -22.49 -0.72
N ASN A 232 12.18 -21.49 -0.91
CA ASN A 232 12.27 -20.49 -1.97
C ASN A 232 12.75 -19.12 -1.45
N TRP A 233 13.38 -19.07 -0.27
CA TRP A 233 13.85 -17.84 0.38
C TRP A 233 14.71 -16.93 -0.53
N ILE A 234 15.49 -17.49 -1.47
CA ILE A 234 16.33 -16.73 -2.40
C ILE A 234 15.50 -15.79 -3.28
N TYR A 235 14.33 -16.24 -3.75
CA TYR A 235 13.47 -15.39 -4.58
C TYR A 235 12.85 -14.25 -3.75
N PHE A 236 12.49 -14.52 -2.50
CA PHE A 236 12.03 -13.49 -1.57
C PHE A 236 13.13 -12.50 -1.26
N LEU A 237 14.36 -12.96 -1.02
CA LEU A 237 15.52 -12.10 -0.75
C LEU A 237 15.70 -11.05 -1.86
N ILE A 238 15.73 -11.49 -3.12
CA ILE A 238 15.89 -10.60 -4.27
C ILE A 238 14.69 -9.64 -4.35
N MET A 239 13.47 -10.15 -4.16
CA MET A 239 12.27 -9.34 -4.22
C MET A 239 12.23 -8.25 -3.14
N GLY A 240 12.50 -8.59 -1.89
CA GLY A 240 12.54 -7.62 -0.79
C GLY A 240 13.64 -6.59 -0.97
N GLY A 241 14.83 -7.00 -1.42
CA GLY A 241 15.90 -6.05 -1.75
C GLY A 241 15.50 -5.06 -2.85
N LEU A 242 14.88 -5.54 -3.93
CA LEU A 242 14.41 -4.67 -5.01
C LEU A 242 13.31 -3.71 -4.55
N LEU A 243 12.35 -4.19 -3.76
CA LEU A 243 11.25 -3.38 -3.21
C LEU A 243 11.78 -2.29 -2.27
N SER A 244 12.76 -2.62 -1.41
CA SER A 244 13.38 -1.65 -0.50
C SER A 244 14.16 -0.57 -1.23
N VAL A 245 14.91 -0.94 -2.27
CA VAL A 245 15.58 0.03 -3.15
C VAL A 245 14.54 0.92 -3.82
N ALA A 246 13.46 0.35 -4.37
CA ALA A 246 12.43 1.12 -5.05
C ALA A 246 11.69 2.09 -4.14
N ALA A 247 11.44 1.70 -2.89
CA ALA A 247 10.88 2.59 -1.87
C ALA A 247 11.87 3.69 -1.47
N SER A 248 13.16 3.38 -1.33
CA SER A 248 14.19 4.39 -1.02
C SER A 248 14.36 5.45 -2.11
N GLN A 249 14.00 5.12 -3.35
CA GLN A 249 14.20 5.95 -4.54
C GLN A 249 12.91 6.57 -5.07
N CYS A 250 11.83 6.51 -4.30
CA CYS A 250 10.50 6.98 -4.71
C CYS A 250 10.03 6.38 -6.05
N VAL A 251 10.53 5.21 -6.44
CA VAL A 251 10.10 4.50 -7.65
C VAL A 251 8.74 3.85 -7.39
N LEU A 252 8.52 3.37 -6.17
CA LEU A 252 7.22 2.86 -5.74
C LEU A 252 6.92 3.20 -4.29
N THR A 253 5.64 3.20 -3.96
CA THR A 253 5.10 3.24 -2.60
C THR A 253 4.19 2.05 -2.32
N THR A 254 4.03 1.68 -1.07
CA THR A 254 3.13 0.60 -0.65
C THR A 254 1.68 1.04 -0.51
N ASP A 255 1.45 2.31 -0.17
CA ASP A 255 0.14 2.86 0.12
C ASP A 255 0.04 4.34 -0.21
N VAL A 256 -1.19 4.78 -0.11
CA VAL A 256 -1.69 6.13 -0.28
C VAL A 256 -1.27 7.12 0.83
N ILE A 257 -0.52 6.67 1.86
CA ILE A 257 -0.08 7.52 2.97
C ILE A 257 1.42 7.74 2.92
N SER A 258 2.19 6.65 2.90
CA SER A 258 3.65 6.68 2.81
C SER A 258 4.15 7.24 1.47
N GLY A 259 3.35 7.14 0.40
CA GLY A 259 3.70 7.69 -0.92
C GLY A 259 3.81 9.22 -0.93
N PRO A 260 2.75 9.94 -0.55
CA PRO A 260 2.80 11.40 -0.41
C PRO A 260 3.93 11.89 0.52
N LEU A 261 4.20 11.18 1.62
CA LEU A 261 5.31 11.51 2.53
C LEU A 261 6.68 11.35 1.85
N GLN A 262 6.89 10.28 1.07
CA GLN A 262 8.10 10.11 0.25
C GLN A 262 8.26 11.24 -0.76
N MET A 263 7.17 11.64 -1.43
CA MET A 263 7.19 12.75 -2.39
C MET A 263 7.52 14.10 -1.73
N LYS A 264 7.25 14.25 -0.43
CA LYS A 264 7.65 15.41 0.38
C LYS A 264 9.06 15.29 0.99
N ASN A 265 9.84 14.26 0.65
CA ASN A 265 11.13 13.90 1.26
C ASN A 265 11.06 13.57 2.76
N GLU A 266 9.89 13.18 3.27
CA GLU A 266 9.66 12.86 4.67
C GLU A 266 9.80 11.36 4.96
N PHE A 267 10.94 10.79 4.55
CA PHE A 267 11.19 9.34 4.55
C PHE A 267 11.07 8.67 5.92
N ALA A 268 11.47 9.35 7.00
CA ALA A 268 11.35 8.80 8.36
C ALA A 268 9.89 8.53 8.76
N GLN A 269 8.98 9.43 8.34
CA GLN A 269 7.56 9.28 8.63
C GLN A 269 6.91 8.26 7.71
N ALA A 270 7.30 8.26 6.43
CA ALA A 270 6.87 7.24 5.49
C ALA A 270 7.26 5.83 6.00
N ALA A 271 8.48 5.67 6.53
CA ALA A 271 8.95 4.43 7.15
C ALA A 271 8.12 4.05 8.40
N LEU A 272 7.79 5.02 9.26
CA LEU A 272 6.94 4.79 10.42
C LEU A 272 5.54 4.31 10.02
N VAL A 273 4.92 4.98 9.04
CA VAL A 273 3.61 4.58 8.48
C VAL A 273 3.69 3.15 7.96
N ALA A 274 4.70 2.86 7.13
CA ALA A 274 4.91 1.55 6.54
C ALA A 274 5.14 0.46 7.60
N CYS A 275 5.87 0.77 8.69
CA CYS A 275 6.07 -0.14 9.81
C CYS A 275 4.78 -0.46 10.57
N VAL A 276 3.97 0.55 10.92
CA VAL A 276 2.72 0.28 11.66
C VAL A 276 1.72 -0.44 10.76
N ARG A 277 1.70 -0.10 9.47
CA ARG A 277 0.94 -0.84 8.48
C ARG A 277 1.39 -2.30 8.42
N ALA A 278 2.69 -2.56 8.40
CA ALA A 278 3.23 -3.91 8.39
C ALA A 278 2.70 -4.76 9.56
N ILE A 279 2.66 -4.19 10.77
CA ILE A 279 2.05 -4.83 11.95
C ILE A 279 0.58 -5.22 11.70
N GLY A 280 -0.20 -4.35 11.06
CA GLY A 280 -1.59 -4.62 10.70
C GLY A 280 -1.78 -5.77 9.69
N TYR A 281 -0.79 -6.01 8.83
CA TYR A 281 -0.84 -7.10 7.84
C TYR A 281 -0.28 -8.43 8.33
N ILE A 282 0.45 -8.46 9.47
CA ILE A 282 1.01 -9.70 10.02
C ILE A 282 -0.07 -10.79 10.15
N PRO A 283 -1.23 -10.57 10.81
CA PRO A 283 -2.23 -11.62 10.96
C PRO A 283 -2.73 -12.18 9.63
N LEU A 284 -3.12 -11.30 8.71
CA LEU A 284 -3.66 -11.69 7.42
C LEU A 284 -2.64 -12.44 6.58
N VAL A 285 -1.44 -11.89 6.42
CA VAL A 285 -0.42 -12.43 5.51
C VAL A 285 0.15 -13.74 6.05
N TYR A 286 0.44 -13.82 7.35
CA TYR A 286 1.07 -15.00 7.93
C TYR A 286 0.09 -16.17 8.04
N THR A 287 -1.14 -15.93 8.53
CA THR A 287 -2.12 -17.02 8.67
C THR A 287 -2.52 -17.59 7.30
N THR A 288 -2.75 -16.73 6.30
CA THR A 288 -3.05 -17.20 4.94
C THR A 288 -1.87 -17.96 4.34
N ALA A 289 -0.63 -17.53 4.57
CA ALA A 289 0.54 -18.23 4.06
C ALA A 289 0.78 -19.59 4.72
N ILE A 290 0.55 -19.72 6.03
CA ILE A 290 0.61 -21.00 6.73
C ILE A 290 -0.43 -21.97 6.16
N VAL A 291 -1.68 -21.51 5.99
CA VAL A 291 -2.78 -22.37 5.50
C VAL A 291 -2.63 -22.73 4.02
N THR A 292 -2.14 -21.82 3.18
CA THR A 292 -2.13 -22.00 1.72
C THR A 292 -0.78 -22.45 1.16
N GLY A 293 0.32 -22.24 1.88
CA GLY A 293 1.68 -22.44 1.37
C GLY A 293 2.12 -21.40 0.34
N VAL A 294 1.39 -20.29 0.22
CA VAL A 294 1.69 -19.18 -0.68
C VAL A 294 1.83 -17.89 0.12
N PHE A 295 2.98 -17.23 0.04
CA PHE A 295 3.26 -16.00 0.80
C PHE A 295 2.98 -14.73 -0.03
N SER A 296 3.18 -13.56 0.55
CA SER A 296 3.19 -12.29 -0.18
C SER A 296 4.58 -12.02 -0.75
N PRO A 297 4.73 -11.58 -2.02
CA PRO A 297 6.02 -11.17 -2.58
C PRO A 297 6.69 -10.02 -1.81
N ALA A 298 5.90 -9.19 -1.12
CA ALA A 298 6.38 -8.08 -0.28
C ALA A 298 6.44 -8.44 1.22
N GLY A 299 6.18 -9.71 1.59
CA GLY A 299 6.03 -10.13 2.97
C GLY A 299 4.91 -9.36 3.67
N SER A 300 5.13 -8.94 4.92
CA SER A 300 4.23 -7.99 5.60
C SER A 300 4.62 -6.53 5.38
N TYR A 301 5.41 -6.21 4.36
CA TYR A 301 5.87 -4.85 4.00
C TYR A 301 6.98 -4.27 4.90
N PHE A 302 7.52 -5.02 5.87
CA PHE A 302 8.66 -4.53 6.67
C PHE A 302 9.91 -4.24 5.82
N SER A 303 10.12 -4.99 4.73
CA SER A 303 11.23 -4.74 3.79
C SER A 303 11.14 -3.34 3.21
N VAL A 304 9.95 -2.94 2.75
CA VAL A 304 9.70 -1.60 2.20
C VAL A 304 9.91 -0.52 3.28
N ALA A 305 9.40 -0.75 4.49
CA ALA A 305 9.61 0.17 5.61
C ALA A 305 11.11 0.37 5.93
N ALA A 306 11.89 -0.71 5.92
CA ALA A 306 13.34 -0.65 6.08
C ALA A 306 14.01 0.15 4.94
N GLY A 307 13.56 -0.02 3.70
CA GLY A 307 14.04 0.77 2.56
C GLY A 307 13.79 2.27 2.71
N MET A 308 12.58 2.66 3.14
CA MET A 308 12.24 4.05 3.44
C MET A 308 13.08 4.60 4.60
N LEU A 309 13.30 3.79 5.65
CA LEU A 309 14.15 4.19 6.77
C LEU A 309 15.60 4.41 6.32
N CYS A 310 16.13 3.56 5.44
CA CYS A 310 17.47 3.74 4.88
C CYS A 310 17.60 5.06 4.11
N ALA A 311 16.55 5.48 3.38
CA ALA A 311 16.53 6.78 2.71
C ALA A 311 16.56 7.97 3.69
N SER A 312 16.01 7.81 4.90
CA SER A 312 16.00 8.87 5.93
C SER A 312 17.38 9.24 6.46
N PHE A 313 18.39 8.38 6.31
CA PHE A 313 19.75 8.64 6.78
C PHE A 313 20.55 9.60 5.90
N GLY A 314 20.03 10.02 4.74
CA GLY A 314 20.68 11.02 3.88
C GLY A 314 22.00 10.56 3.27
N LEU A 315 22.21 9.25 3.12
CA LEU A 315 23.42 8.67 2.53
C LEU A 315 23.47 8.92 1.00
N PRO A 316 24.67 8.89 0.37
CA PRO A 316 24.80 9.00 -1.09
C PRO A 316 23.97 7.93 -1.81
N MET A 317 23.38 8.29 -2.95
CA MET A 317 22.49 7.44 -3.75
C MET A 317 22.95 5.96 -3.90
N PRO A 318 24.21 5.65 -4.27
CA PRO A 318 24.65 4.26 -4.41
C PRO A 318 24.72 3.52 -3.07
N ALA A 319 25.12 4.21 -1.99
CA ALA A 319 25.20 3.66 -0.65
C ALA A 319 23.80 3.39 -0.09
N THR A 320 22.86 4.33 -0.27
CA THR A 320 21.45 4.15 0.11
C THR A 320 20.84 2.95 -0.60
N CYS A 321 21.08 2.79 -1.90
CA CYS A 321 20.59 1.63 -2.65
C CYS A 321 21.19 0.31 -2.14
N ALA A 322 22.50 0.27 -1.88
CA ALA A 322 23.15 -0.94 -1.37
C ALA A 322 22.63 -1.31 0.03
N VAL A 323 22.54 -0.33 0.93
CA VAL A 323 22.04 -0.55 2.30
C VAL A 323 20.56 -0.91 2.29
N ALA A 324 19.74 -0.25 1.48
CA ALA A 324 18.32 -0.56 1.32
C ALA A 324 18.10 -1.97 0.75
N PHE A 325 18.90 -2.38 -0.24
CA PHE A 325 18.82 -3.73 -0.78
C PHE A 325 19.14 -4.77 0.28
N VAL A 326 20.25 -4.59 1.02
CA VAL A 326 20.68 -5.53 2.07
C VAL A 326 19.67 -5.56 3.22
N SER A 327 19.19 -4.40 3.67
CA SER A 327 18.20 -4.34 4.76
C SER A 327 16.89 -5.00 4.35
N GLY A 328 16.39 -4.71 3.16
CA GLY A 328 15.21 -5.34 2.58
C GLY A 328 15.33 -6.86 2.44
N ALA A 329 16.45 -7.31 1.89
CA ALA A 329 16.81 -8.70 1.72
C ALA A 329 16.84 -9.45 3.06
N VAL A 330 17.48 -8.88 4.07
CA VAL A 330 17.57 -9.48 5.42
C VAL A 330 16.20 -9.55 6.07
N VAL A 331 15.42 -8.47 5.99
CA VAL A 331 14.10 -8.39 6.62
C VAL A 331 13.13 -9.42 6.04
N ILE A 332 12.98 -9.49 4.71
CA ILE A 332 12.04 -10.45 4.11
C ILE A 332 12.50 -11.90 4.29
N THR A 333 13.82 -12.12 4.29
CA THR A 333 14.38 -13.45 4.57
C THR A 333 14.04 -13.85 5.99
N ALA A 334 14.23 -12.95 6.96
CA ALA A 334 13.81 -13.18 8.35
C ALA A 334 12.30 -13.47 8.45
N GLU A 335 11.44 -12.71 7.75
CA GLU A 335 10.00 -12.98 7.73
C GLU A 335 9.68 -14.40 7.24
N THR A 336 10.34 -14.88 6.19
CA THR A 336 10.12 -16.24 5.67
C THR A 336 10.57 -17.33 6.63
N PHE A 337 11.69 -17.13 7.36
CA PHE A 337 12.18 -18.11 8.33
C PHE A 337 11.34 -18.12 9.61
N PHE A 338 10.92 -16.94 10.09
CA PHE A 338 10.09 -16.78 11.28
C PHE A 338 8.60 -16.98 11.03
N LEU A 339 8.17 -17.28 9.80
CA LEU A 339 6.77 -17.49 9.44
C LEU A 339 6.02 -18.43 10.41
N GLY A 340 6.62 -19.59 10.69
CA GLY A 340 6.04 -20.58 11.62
C GLY A 340 6.04 -20.09 13.07
N SER A 341 7.11 -19.44 13.52
CA SER A 341 7.20 -18.91 14.90
C SER A 341 6.19 -17.79 15.16
N VAL A 342 6.01 -16.89 14.19
CA VAL A 342 5.03 -15.80 14.26
C VAL A 342 3.61 -16.37 14.21
N GLY A 343 3.35 -17.38 13.37
CA GLY A 343 2.08 -18.11 13.38
C GLY A 343 1.73 -18.65 14.76
N ASN A 344 2.66 -19.39 15.38
CA ASN A 344 2.49 -19.90 16.74
C ASN A 344 2.29 -18.81 17.79
N MET A 345 2.96 -17.67 17.63
CA MET A 345 2.76 -16.52 18.51
C MET A 345 1.36 -15.94 18.37
N LEU A 346 0.84 -15.80 17.14
CA LEU A 346 -0.51 -15.30 16.91
C LEU A 346 -1.59 -16.26 17.45
N ASP A 347 -1.34 -17.57 17.40
CA ASP A 347 -2.25 -18.57 18.00
C ASP A 347 -2.22 -18.51 19.54
N LYS A 348 -1.05 -18.24 20.14
CA LYS A 348 -0.90 -18.07 21.59
C LYS A 348 -1.36 -16.71 22.12
N PHE A 349 -1.41 -15.69 21.27
CA PHE A 349 -1.82 -14.33 21.64
C PHE A 349 -2.91 -13.81 20.69
N PRO A 350 -4.18 -14.27 20.85
CA PRO A 350 -5.30 -13.83 20.02
C PRO A 350 -5.46 -12.30 19.97
N ALA A 351 -5.15 -11.60 21.06
CA ALA A 351 -5.22 -10.15 21.14
C ALA A 351 -4.31 -9.42 20.12
N LEU A 352 -3.15 -10.01 19.77
CA LEU A 352 -2.26 -9.46 18.75
C LEU A 352 -2.81 -9.69 17.33
N ARG A 353 -3.50 -10.82 17.14
CA ARG A 353 -4.20 -11.13 15.89
C ARG A 353 -5.36 -10.15 15.66
N GLU A 354 -6.20 -9.97 16.68
CA GLU A 354 -7.30 -9.00 16.66
C GLU A 354 -6.81 -7.57 16.44
N LEU A 355 -5.72 -7.17 17.14
CA LEU A 355 -5.11 -5.86 16.96
C LEU A 355 -4.76 -5.61 15.49
N GLY A 356 -4.09 -6.54 14.82
CA GLY A 356 -3.71 -6.33 13.43
C GLY A 356 -4.91 -6.19 12.49
N ASP A 357 -5.97 -6.98 12.72
CA ASP A 357 -7.24 -6.83 11.99
C ASP A 357 -7.91 -5.47 12.25
N HIS A 358 -7.91 -5.00 13.50
CA HIS A 358 -8.41 -3.66 13.86
C HIS A 358 -7.59 -2.54 13.24
N ILE A 359 -6.25 -2.66 13.20
CA ILE A 359 -5.36 -1.72 12.51
C ILE A 359 -5.71 -1.66 11.02
N ARG A 360 -5.83 -2.82 10.35
CA ARG A 360 -6.19 -2.90 8.92
C ARG A 360 -7.55 -2.27 8.62
N ASN A 361 -8.55 -2.56 9.44
CA ASN A 361 -9.89 -1.98 9.30
C ASN A 361 -9.87 -0.47 9.53
N ALA A 362 -9.20 -0.01 10.59
CA ALA A 362 -9.08 1.42 10.90
C ALA A 362 -8.38 2.20 9.78
N MET A 363 -7.28 1.66 9.25
CA MET A 363 -6.58 2.26 8.11
C MET A 363 -7.50 2.36 6.89
N SER A 364 -8.21 1.29 6.54
CA SER A 364 -9.09 1.28 5.35
C SER A 364 -10.24 2.27 5.48
N GLN A 365 -10.88 2.36 6.65
CA GLN A 365 -11.99 3.28 6.91
C GLN A 365 -11.55 4.74 6.87
N ILE A 366 -10.41 5.07 7.50
CA ILE A 366 -9.87 6.44 7.47
C ILE A 366 -9.49 6.82 6.05
N LEU A 367 -8.88 5.90 5.29
CA LEU A 367 -8.54 6.15 3.89
C LEU A 367 -9.76 6.36 3.02
N GLU A 368 -10.83 5.59 3.20
CA GLU A 368 -12.07 5.80 2.46
C GLU A 368 -12.61 7.21 2.66
N VAL A 369 -12.68 7.68 3.92
CA VAL A 369 -13.18 9.03 4.23
C VAL A 369 -12.21 10.11 3.76
N ALA A 370 -10.91 9.95 4.00
CA ALA A 370 -9.90 10.95 3.63
C ALA A 370 -9.79 11.13 2.11
N LEU A 371 -9.79 10.03 1.34
CA LEU A 371 -9.77 10.08 -0.13
C LEU A 371 -11.08 10.63 -0.69
N LEU A 372 -12.21 10.38 -0.03
CA LEU A 372 -13.49 10.97 -0.41
C LEU A 372 -13.47 12.50 -0.21
N VAL A 373 -13.12 12.98 0.99
CA VAL A 373 -13.03 14.42 1.32
C VAL A 373 -11.97 15.11 0.46
N GLY A 374 -10.83 14.46 0.23
CA GLY A 374 -9.82 14.88 -0.73
C GLY A 374 -10.41 15.02 -2.14
N GLY A 375 -11.16 14.02 -2.60
CA GLY A 375 -11.85 14.05 -3.89
C GLY A 375 -12.86 15.20 -4.01
N PHE A 376 -13.64 15.49 -2.97
CA PHE A 376 -14.56 16.65 -2.94
C PHE A 376 -13.81 17.96 -3.14
N THR A 377 -12.78 18.21 -2.34
CA THR A 377 -12.02 19.46 -2.36
C THR A 377 -11.23 19.63 -3.66
N ALA A 378 -10.56 18.58 -4.14
CA ALA A 378 -9.81 18.60 -5.39
C ALA A 378 -10.72 18.80 -6.61
N SER A 379 -11.85 18.09 -6.67
CA SER A 379 -12.80 18.22 -7.79
C SER A 379 -13.46 19.59 -7.83
N ALA A 380 -13.74 20.19 -6.67
CA ALA A 380 -14.22 21.56 -6.59
C ALA A 380 -13.18 22.56 -7.11
N ALA A 381 -11.91 22.42 -6.70
CA ALA A 381 -10.83 23.28 -7.16
C ALA A 381 -10.61 23.19 -8.69
N ILE A 382 -10.65 21.97 -9.25
CA ILE A 382 -10.53 21.77 -10.70
C ILE A 382 -11.68 22.44 -11.46
N MET A 383 -12.92 22.28 -11.00
CA MET A 383 -14.08 22.87 -11.68
C MET A 383 -14.21 24.38 -11.46
N ASN A 384 -13.53 24.92 -10.45
CA ASN A 384 -13.44 26.36 -10.23
C ASN A 384 -12.70 27.07 -11.39
N GLU A 385 -11.74 26.40 -12.05
CA GLU A 385 -11.06 26.91 -13.26
C GLU A 385 -12.01 27.17 -14.45
N VAL A 386 -13.25 26.70 -14.33
CA VAL A 386 -14.30 26.78 -15.35
C VAL A 386 -15.57 27.43 -14.77
N GLY A 387 -15.47 28.07 -13.60
CA GLY A 387 -16.55 28.77 -12.90
C GLY A 387 -17.66 27.90 -12.31
N MET A 388 -17.45 26.58 -12.22
CA MET A 388 -18.47 25.60 -11.83
C MET A 388 -18.05 24.75 -10.63
N SER A 389 -17.44 25.38 -9.62
CA SER A 389 -16.83 24.72 -8.45
C SER A 389 -17.71 23.64 -7.79
N TYR A 390 -18.96 23.97 -7.44
CA TYR A 390 -19.84 23.01 -6.75
C TYR A 390 -20.25 21.79 -7.58
N ILE A 391 -20.21 21.88 -8.92
CA ILE A 391 -20.55 20.75 -9.80
C ILE A 391 -19.55 19.60 -9.59
N GLY A 392 -18.26 19.92 -9.38
CA GLY A 392 -17.23 18.92 -9.09
C GLY A 392 -17.56 18.12 -7.83
N SER A 393 -17.90 18.80 -6.74
CA SER A 393 -18.34 18.18 -5.48
C SER A 393 -19.65 17.39 -5.63
N MET A 394 -20.63 17.92 -6.36
CA MET A 394 -21.90 17.22 -6.60
C MET A 394 -21.70 15.89 -7.31
N ILE A 395 -20.82 15.85 -8.32
CA ILE A 395 -20.54 14.62 -9.07
C ILE A 395 -19.86 13.58 -8.16
N VAL A 396 -18.91 14.00 -7.31
CA VAL A 396 -18.30 13.09 -6.31
C VAL A 396 -19.37 12.50 -5.40
N MET A 397 -20.30 13.31 -4.90
CA MET A 397 -21.41 12.83 -4.05
C MET A 397 -22.32 11.86 -4.78
N ILE A 398 -22.73 12.19 -6.00
CA ILE A 398 -23.61 11.34 -6.82
C ILE A 398 -22.96 9.97 -7.05
N VAL A 399 -21.71 9.96 -7.52
CA VAL A 399 -20.99 8.72 -7.80
C VAL A 399 -20.80 7.90 -6.52
N TRP A 400 -20.42 8.52 -5.40
CA TRP A 400 -20.24 7.81 -4.14
C TRP A 400 -21.55 7.20 -3.60
N MET A 401 -22.64 7.96 -3.62
CA MET A 401 -23.96 7.49 -3.18
C MET A 401 -24.50 6.39 -4.09
N MET A 402 -24.41 6.56 -5.41
CA MET A 402 -24.82 5.53 -6.36
C MET A 402 -24.00 4.26 -6.18
N ASN A 403 -22.68 4.37 -5.97
CA ASN A 403 -21.82 3.21 -5.75
C ASN A 403 -22.21 2.40 -4.51
N LYS A 404 -22.79 3.03 -3.47
CA LYS A 404 -23.35 2.35 -2.29
C LYS A 404 -24.69 1.66 -2.55
N CYS A 405 -25.48 2.13 -3.51
CA CYS A 405 -26.79 1.57 -3.82
C CYS A 405 -26.73 0.33 -4.74
N VAL A 406 -25.63 0.11 -5.45
CA VAL A 406 -25.51 -1.01 -6.41
C VAL A 406 -25.06 -2.30 -5.70
N LYS A 407 -25.68 -3.44 -6.02
CA LYS A 407 -25.35 -4.77 -5.46
C LYS A 407 -23.88 -5.17 -5.65
N LYS A 408 -23.25 -4.72 -6.73
CA LYS A 408 -21.82 -4.83 -7.00
C LYS A 408 -21.28 -3.43 -7.23
N PRO A 409 -20.52 -2.84 -6.28
CA PRO A 409 -20.00 -1.51 -6.45
C PRO A 409 -19.11 -1.46 -7.70
N PHE A 410 -19.30 -0.42 -8.52
CA PHE A 410 -18.55 -0.21 -9.74
C PHE A 410 -17.09 0.16 -9.45
N LEU A 411 -16.87 0.93 -8.37
CA LEU A 411 -15.55 1.31 -7.88
C LEU A 411 -15.34 0.82 -6.45
N ILE A 412 -14.09 0.53 -6.12
CA ILE A 412 -13.71 0.35 -4.72
C ILE A 412 -13.97 1.68 -4.00
N PRO A 413 -14.60 1.71 -2.81
CA PRO A 413 -14.95 2.97 -2.14
C PRO A 413 -13.79 3.96 -2.02
N MET A 414 -12.59 3.48 -1.68
CA MET A 414 -11.37 4.28 -1.60
C MET A 414 -10.93 4.89 -2.95
N ALA A 415 -11.31 4.30 -4.08
CA ALA A 415 -10.96 4.80 -5.41
C ALA A 415 -11.93 5.89 -5.92
N VAL A 416 -13.13 6.01 -5.34
CA VAL A 416 -14.17 6.92 -5.85
C VAL A 416 -13.68 8.36 -5.94
N GLY A 417 -13.09 8.89 -4.86
CA GLY A 417 -12.57 10.26 -4.82
C GLY A 417 -11.55 10.52 -5.94
N PRO A 418 -10.41 9.80 -5.96
CA PRO A 418 -9.38 9.95 -6.99
C PRO A 418 -9.88 9.74 -8.43
N VAL A 419 -10.72 8.72 -8.69
CA VAL A 419 -11.26 8.46 -10.04
C VAL A 419 -12.11 9.64 -10.51
N VAL A 420 -13.02 10.12 -9.67
CA VAL A 420 -13.89 11.24 -10.03
C VAL A 420 -13.07 12.51 -10.22
N THR A 421 -12.08 12.78 -9.38
CA THR A 421 -11.19 13.94 -9.53
C THR A 421 -10.45 13.93 -10.87
N ILE A 422 -9.92 12.77 -11.31
CA ILE A 422 -9.31 12.64 -12.63
C ILE A 422 -10.35 12.87 -13.75
N ALA A 423 -11.54 12.29 -13.62
CA ALA A 423 -12.62 12.49 -14.59
C ALA A 423 -13.06 13.97 -14.69
N MET A 424 -13.10 14.69 -13.56
CA MET A 424 -13.37 16.13 -13.54
C MET A 424 -12.26 16.94 -14.21
N GLY A 425 -11.00 16.51 -14.10
CA GLY A 425 -9.89 17.07 -14.86
C GLY A 425 -10.13 17.03 -16.36
N PHE A 426 -10.58 15.90 -16.89
CA PHE A 426 -10.95 15.78 -18.31
C PHE A 426 -12.19 16.61 -18.65
N ALA A 427 -13.22 16.59 -17.81
CA ALA A 427 -14.46 17.35 -18.04
C ALA A 427 -14.20 18.88 -18.07
N ALA A 428 -13.42 19.40 -17.13
CA ALA A 428 -13.05 20.82 -17.09
C ALA A 428 -12.33 21.25 -18.38
N ASN A 429 -11.42 20.40 -18.87
CA ASN A 429 -10.74 20.64 -20.14
C ASN A 429 -11.69 20.64 -21.34
N LEU A 430 -12.63 19.70 -21.40
CA LEU A 430 -13.65 19.66 -22.46
C LEU A 430 -14.52 20.92 -22.45
N ILE A 431 -14.97 21.37 -21.29
CA ILE A 431 -15.82 22.57 -21.15
C ILE A 431 -15.05 23.83 -21.60
N LYS A 432 -13.76 23.93 -21.25
CA LYS A 432 -12.90 25.04 -21.67
C LYS A 432 -12.64 25.03 -23.19
N ILE A 433 -12.46 23.86 -23.79
CA ILE A 433 -12.31 23.72 -25.26
C ILE A 433 -13.61 24.07 -25.99
N LEU A 434 -14.76 23.72 -25.44
CA LEU A 434 -16.08 24.02 -26.00
C LEU A 434 -16.53 25.48 -25.80
N GLY A 435 -15.74 26.31 -25.10
CA GLY A 435 -16.09 27.71 -24.82
C GLY A 435 -17.27 27.87 -23.86
N LEU A 436 -17.64 26.81 -23.13
CA LEU A 436 -18.75 26.77 -22.17
C LEU A 436 -18.31 27.17 -20.75
N ALA A 437 -17.08 27.67 -20.61
CA ALA A 437 -16.55 28.15 -19.34
C ALA A 437 -17.30 29.42 -18.90
N LEU A 438 -17.85 29.39 -17.70
CA LEU A 438 -18.34 30.59 -17.03
C LEU A 438 -17.10 31.21 -16.38
N ILE A 439 -16.58 32.31 -16.92
CA ILE A 439 -15.44 33.03 -16.32
C ILE A 439 -15.95 33.91 -15.18
#